data_AF-A0A7J8YWR1-F1
#
_entry.id   AF-A0A7J8YWR1-F1
#
_cell.length_a   1.000
_cell.length_b   1.000
_cell.length_c   1.000
_cell.angle_alpha   90.00
_cell.angle_beta   90.00
_cell.angle_gamma   90.00
#
_symmetry.space_group_name_H-M   'P 1'
#
loop_
_entity.id
_entity.type
_entity.pdbx_description
1 polymer ?
#
loop_
_entity_poly.entity_id
_entity_poly.type
_entity_poly.pdbx_seq_one_letter_code
_entity_poly.pdbx_strand_id
1 'polypeptide(L)'
;MSNALFSPTIPHFFQPLLPGFHLSIPLSFFKDYLKGQINCESAVLRSYGRTWSVKIRDRRFEDGWQDFARDHDLHVGDFLVFRYGGNMVFDVVVFDTSACQRQYPLLATQTQQPAKEIG
;
A
#
# COMPACT_ATOMS: atom_id res chain seq x y z
N MET A 1 0.82 29.41 -25.56
CA MET A 1 1.41 28.10 -25.20
C MET A 1 0.57 27.52 -24.08
N SER A 2 -0.03 26.35 -24.25
CA SER A 2 -0.86 25.72 -23.22
C SER A 2 0.04 25.12 -22.14
N ASN A 3 -0.10 25.57 -20.89
CA ASN A 3 0.50 24.94 -19.71
C ASN A 3 -0.29 23.68 -19.30
N ALA A 4 -0.52 22.76 -20.25
CA ALA A 4 -1.18 21.51 -19.95
C ALA A 4 -0.15 20.57 -19.31
N LEU A 5 -0.23 20.41 -17.98
CA LEU A 5 0.55 19.41 -17.25
C LEU A 5 -0.01 18.02 -17.58
N PHE A 6 0.85 17.09 -17.99
CA PHE A 6 0.49 15.69 -18.10
C PHE A 6 0.08 15.17 -16.72
N SER A 7 -1.18 14.79 -16.56
CA SER A 7 -1.67 14.12 -15.36
C SER A 7 -1.67 12.62 -15.65
N PRO A 8 -0.96 11.80 -14.85
CA PRO A 8 -0.96 10.36 -15.04
C PRO A 8 -2.38 9.80 -14.86
N THR A 9 -2.79 8.91 -15.77
CA THR A 9 -4.12 8.27 -15.74
C THR A 9 -4.36 7.48 -14.46
N ILE A 10 -3.30 6.91 -13.88
CA ILE A 10 -3.30 6.25 -12.58
C ILE A 10 -2.26 6.97 -11.71
N PRO A 11 -2.68 7.86 -10.81
CA PRO A 11 -1.78 8.52 -9.89
C PRO A 11 -1.04 7.50 -9.03
N HIS A 12 0.28 7.65 -8.93
CA HIS A 12 1.11 6.78 -8.11
C HIS A 12 2.28 7.55 -7.51
N PHE A 13 2.84 6.99 -6.44
CA PHE A 13 4.07 7.46 -5.84
C PHE A 13 4.91 6.26 -5.39
N PHE A 14 6.21 6.47 -5.21
CA PHE A 14 7.06 5.47 -4.59
C PHE A 14 7.63 6.00 -3.27
N GLN A 15 7.94 5.10 -2.36
CA GLN A 15 8.55 5.42 -1.08
C GLN A 15 9.63 4.39 -0.74
N PRO A 16 10.91 4.81 -0.60
CA PRO A 16 11.92 3.94 -0.03
C PRO A 16 11.65 3.75 1.47
N LEU A 17 11.88 2.54 1.97
CA LEU A 17 11.76 2.23 3.38
C LEU A 17 13.06 2.62 4.09
N LEU A 18 13.02 3.73 4.81
CA LEU A 18 14.15 4.28 5.55
C LEU A 18 14.19 3.74 7.00
N PRO A 19 15.33 3.88 7.72
CA PRO A 19 15.39 3.57 9.14
C PRO A 19 14.25 4.24 9.91
N GLY A 20 13.61 3.50 10.81
CA GLY A 20 12.41 3.91 11.53
C GLY A 20 11.08 3.47 10.89
N PHE A 21 11.10 2.87 9.68
CA PHE A 21 9.93 2.26 9.04
C PHE A 21 8.71 3.19 8.89
N HIS A 22 8.93 4.50 8.92
CA HIS A 22 7.88 5.49 8.78
C HIS A 22 7.47 5.63 7.31
N LEU A 23 6.18 5.39 7.03
CA LEU A 23 5.63 5.56 5.69
C LEU A 23 4.55 6.64 5.70
N SER A 24 4.63 7.58 4.76
CA SER A 24 3.72 8.73 4.71
C SER A 24 3.38 9.11 3.28
N ILE A 25 2.10 9.30 2.97
CA ILE A 25 1.66 9.76 1.66
C ILE A 25 2.33 11.12 1.35
N PRO A 26 3.07 11.25 0.22
CA PRO A 26 3.75 12.49 -0.14
C PRO A 26 2.80 13.69 -0.17
N LEU A 27 3.31 14.87 0.21
CA LEU A 27 2.45 16.05 0.41
C LEU A 27 1.80 16.50 -0.90
N SER A 28 2.56 16.49 -1.99
CA SER A 28 2.04 16.78 -3.34
C SER A 28 0.95 15.78 -3.71
N PHE A 29 1.21 14.49 -3.53
CA PHE A 29 0.24 13.44 -3.84
C PHE A 29 -1.08 13.63 -3.08
N PHE A 30 -1.00 13.89 -1.78
CA PHE A 30 -2.16 14.17 -0.94
C PHE A 30 -2.94 15.39 -1.43
N LYS A 31 -2.24 16.49 -1.72
CA LYS A 31 -2.87 17.74 -2.19
C LYS A 31 -3.52 17.58 -3.55
N ASP A 32 -2.92 16.83 -4.46
CA ASP A 32 -3.35 16.80 -5.86
C ASP A 32 -4.41 15.73 -6.13
N TYR A 33 -4.30 14.56 -5.49
CA TYR A 33 -5.11 13.38 -5.82
C TYR A 33 -6.07 12.93 -4.71
N LEU A 34 -5.86 13.37 -3.46
CA LEU A 34 -6.71 12.98 -2.31
C LEU A 34 -7.62 14.13 -1.83
N LYS A 35 -7.88 15.12 -2.69
CA LYS A 35 -8.81 16.22 -2.43
C LYS A 35 -10.19 15.65 -2.07
N GLY A 36 -10.71 16.01 -0.90
CA GLY A 36 -12.00 15.51 -0.39
C GLY A 36 -11.93 14.22 0.43
N GLN A 37 -10.77 13.56 0.51
CA GLN A 37 -10.51 12.41 1.39
C GLN A 37 -9.79 12.81 2.68
N ILE A 38 -9.86 14.11 3.03
CA ILE A 38 -9.16 14.73 4.16
C ILE A 38 -9.57 14.16 5.53
N ASN A 39 -10.74 13.53 5.63
CA ASN A 39 -11.28 12.95 6.87
C ASN A 39 -11.19 11.41 6.90
N CYS A 40 -10.49 10.80 5.94
CA CYS A 40 -10.35 9.35 5.95
C CYS A 40 -9.31 8.93 6.99
N GLU A 41 -9.78 8.27 8.04
CA GLU A 41 -8.94 7.73 9.12
C GLU A 41 -8.29 6.40 8.74
N SER A 42 -8.61 5.85 7.58
CA SER A 42 -8.08 4.56 7.11
C SER A 42 -7.90 4.51 5.59
N ALA A 43 -6.97 3.66 5.15
CA ALA A 43 -6.77 3.26 3.77
C ALA A 43 -6.79 1.73 3.66
N VAL A 44 -6.99 1.25 2.43
CA VAL A 44 -6.88 -0.17 2.09
C VAL A 44 -5.67 -0.36 1.19
N LEU A 45 -4.73 -1.20 1.63
CA LEU A 45 -3.60 -1.64 0.82
C LEU A 45 -3.96 -2.98 0.18
N ARG A 46 -3.77 -3.10 -1.14
CA ARG A 46 -3.94 -4.35 -1.88
C ARG A 46 -2.60 -4.78 -2.42
N SER A 47 -2.25 -6.04 -2.20
CA SER A 47 -1.03 -6.62 -2.77
C SER A 47 -1.17 -8.13 -2.86
N TYR A 48 -0.74 -8.69 -3.99
CA TYR A 48 -0.68 -10.14 -4.22
C TYR A 48 -1.96 -10.91 -3.84
N GLY A 49 -3.13 -10.37 -4.23
CA GLY A 49 -4.44 -10.97 -3.98
C GLY A 49 -4.96 -10.86 -2.54
N ARG A 50 -4.23 -10.15 -1.68
CA ARG A 50 -4.59 -9.89 -0.28
C ARG A 50 -4.82 -8.40 -0.04
N THR A 51 -5.49 -8.10 1.07
CA THR A 51 -5.85 -6.74 1.47
C THR A 51 -5.54 -6.49 2.94
N TRP A 52 -5.02 -5.31 3.25
CA TRP A 52 -4.73 -4.85 4.61
C TRP A 52 -5.44 -3.52 4.85
N SER A 53 -6.16 -3.39 5.97
CA SER A 53 -6.71 -2.12 6.42
C SER A 53 -5.68 -1.43 7.30
N VAL A 54 -5.36 -0.17 6.98
CA VAL A 54 -4.34 0.60 7.70
C VAL A 54 -4.93 1.94 8.13
N LYS A 55 -4.68 2.36 9.36
CA LYS A 55 -5.07 3.70 9.82
C LYS A 55 -4.15 4.76 9.23
N ILE A 56 -4.72 5.94 8.98
CA ILE A 56 -3.98 7.11 8.53
C ILE A 56 -4.14 8.26 9.52
N ARG A 57 -3.01 8.81 9.97
CA ARG A 57 -2.95 10.04 10.76
C ARG A 57 -1.90 10.96 10.18
N ASP A 58 -2.26 12.21 9.89
CA ASP A 58 -1.33 13.21 9.31
C ASP A 58 -0.56 12.70 8.08
N ARG A 59 -1.25 11.94 7.21
CA ARG A 59 -0.73 11.23 6.01
C ARG A 59 0.15 10.01 6.30
N ARG A 60 0.46 9.69 7.55
CA ARG A 60 1.25 8.52 7.93
C ARG A 60 0.39 7.28 7.98
N PHE A 61 0.93 6.17 7.50
CA PHE A 61 0.35 4.85 7.73
C PHE A 61 0.73 4.39 9.15
N GLU A 62 -0.27 4.13 9.98
CA GLU A 62 -0.09 3.74 11.39
C GLU A 62 -0.65 2.32 11.61
N ASP A 63 -1.59 2.13 12.54
CA ASP A 63 -2.14 0.81 12.89
C ASP A 63 -2.48 -0.03 11.65
N GLY A 64 -2.03 -1.28 11.62
CA GLY A 64 -2.17 -2.21 10.49
C GLY A 64 -1.02 -2.15 9.48
N TRP A 65 -0.22 -1.07 9.44
CA TRP A 65 0.97 -0.97 8.60
C TRP A 65 2.00 -2.04 8.95
N GLN A 66 2.26 -2.26 10.24
CA GLN A 66 3.17 -3.31 10.72
C GLN A 66 2.77 -4.72 10.25
N ASP A 67 1.47 -5.02 10.11
CA ASP A 67 1.02 -6.31 9.61
C ASP A 67 1.32 -6.46 8.11
N PHE A 68 1.06 -5.40 7.34
CA PHE A 68 1.47 -5.34 5.93
C PHE A 68 2.99 -5.52 5.79
N ALA A 69 3.78 -4.81 6.59
CA ALA A 69 5.24 -4.86 6.54
C ALA A 69 5.79 -6.23 6.90
N ARG A 70 5.23 -6.88 7.93
CA ARG A 70 5.59 -8.23 8.36
C ARG A 70 5.23 -9.27 7.30
N ASP A 71 4.03 -9.20 6.72
CA ASP A 71 3.55 -10.19 5.75
C ASP A 71 4.32 -10.15 4.42
N HIS A 72 4.92 -9.00 4.09
CA HIS A 72 5.79 -8.84 2.91
C HIS A 72 7.27 -8.96 3.24
N ASP A 73 7.65 -9.20 4.50
CA ASP A 73 9.03 -9.25 4.97
C ASP A 73 9.84 -8.01 4.54
N LEU A 74 9.31 -6.82 4.85
CA LEU A 74 9.90 -5.56 4.43
C LEU A 74 11.17 -5.23 5.23
N HIS A 75 12.19 -4.80 4.51
CA HIS A 75 13.49 -4.41 5.04
C HIS A 75 13.82 -2.96 4.70
N VAL A 76 14.67 -2.34 5.52
CA VAL A 76 15.27 -1.04 5.18
C VAL A 76 15.98 -1.15 3.82
N GLY A 77 15.67 -0.23 2.91
CA GLY A 77 16.19 -0.24 1.54
C GLY A 77 15.21 -0.83 0.51
N ASP A 78 14.14 -1.50 0.93
CA ASP A 78 13.06 -1.88 0.01
C ASP A 78 12.32 -0.63 -0.51
N PHE A 79 11.79 -0.71 -1.73
CA PHE A 79 11.01 0.36 -2.35
C PHE A 79 9.57 -0.10 -2.54
N LEU A 80 8.63 0.75 -2.16
CA LEU A 80 7.21 0.48 -2.36
C LEU A 80 6.65 1.45 -3.38
N VAL A 81 5.91 0.93 -4.36
CA VAL A 81 5.12 1.73 -5.29
C VAL A 81 3.65 1.62 -4.92
N PHE A 82 3.04 2.75 -4.59
CA PHE A 82 1.63 2.89 -4.27
C PHE A 82 0.89 3.44 -5.48
N ARG A 83 -0.05 2.68 -6.03
CA ARG A 83 -0.93 3.09 -7.13
C ARG A 83 -2.32 3.36 -6.58
N TYR A 84 -2.82 4.57 -6.78
CA TYR A 84 -4.11 4.98 -6.20
C TYR A 84 -5.28 4.52 -7.07
N GLY A 85 -6.12 3.68 -6.49
CA GLY A 85 -7.33 3.15 -7.13
C GLY A 85 -8.60 3.96 -6.85
N GLY A 86 -8.50 5.09 -6.15
CA GLY A 86 -9.65 5.84 -5.64
C GLY A 86 -10.08 5.40 -4.23
N ASN A 87 -10.87 6.23 -3.55
CA ASN A 87 -11.49 5.93 -2.24
C ASN A 87 -10.51 5.40 -1.18
N MET A 88 -9.32 5.99 -1.10
CA MET A 88 -8.25 5.56 -0.19
C MET A 88 -7.79 4.10 -0.36
N VAL A 89 -7.98 3.53 -1.56
CA VAL A 89 -7.46 2.21 -1.92
C VAL A 89 -6.17 2.37 -2.70
N PHE A 90 -5.13 1.63 -2.30
CA PHE A 90 -3.83 1.62 -2.95
C PHE A 90 -3.41 0.20 -3.34
N ASP A 91 -3.07 -0.01 -4.61
CA ASP A 91 -2.35 -1.20 -5.04
C ASP A 91 -0.86 -1.00 -4.78
N VAL A 92 -0.27 -1.89 -3.98
CA VAL A 92 1.12 -1.78 -3.51
C VAL A 92 1.98 -2.84 -4.16
N VAL A 93 3.08 -2.40 -4.79
CA VAL A 93 4.14 -3.26 -5.33
C VAL A 93 5.39 -3.04 -4.52
N VAL A 94 6.02 -4.12 -4.08
CA VAL A 94 7.29 -4.09 -3.36
C VAL A 94 8.42 -4.44 -4.33
N PHE A 95 9.48 -3.65 -4.28
CA PHE A 95 10.76 -3.93 -4.91
C PHE A 95 11.78 -4.12 -3.81
N ASP A 96 12.55 -5.20 -3.88
CA ASP A 96 13.58 -5.47 -2.89
C ASP A 96 14.84 -4.62 -3.14
N THR A 97 15.86 -4.80 -2.31
CA THR A 97 17.13 -4.08 -2.39
C THR A 97 17.89 -4.28 -3.71
N SER A 98 17.53 -5.27 -4.53
CA SER A 98 18.06 -5.42 -5.90
C SER A 98 17.37 -4.52 -6.93
N ALA A 99 16.38 -3.73 -6.50
CA ALA A 99 15.48 -2.95 -7.33
C ALA A 99 14.63 -3.80 -8.30
N CYS A 100 14.51 -5.11 -8.05
CA CYS A 100 13.57 -5.99 -8.73
C CYS A 100 12.27 -6.11 -7.94
N GLN A 101 11.15 -6.24 -8.66
CA GLN A 101 9.87 -6.49 -8.03
C GLN A 101 9.91 -7.81 -7.27
N ARG A 102 9.55 -7.76 -5.98
CA ARG A 102 9.49 -8.95 -5.13
C ARG A 102 8.43 -9.91 -5.66
N GLN A 103 8.83 -11.17 -5.80
CA GLN A 103 7.93 -12.26 -6.15
C GLN A 103 7.45 -12.94 -4.88
N TYR A 104 6.16 -13.23 -4.82
CA TYR A 104 5.59 -13.99 -3.72
C TYR A 104 5.04 -15.31 -4.27
N PRO A 105 5.07 -16.40 -3.47
CA PRO A 105 4.34 -17.60 -3.84
C PRO A 105 2.87 -17.25 -4.00
N LEU A 106 2.24 -17.72 -5.08
CA LEU A 106 0.79 -17.65 -5.20
C LEU A 106 0.20 -18.42 -4.02
N LEU A 107 -0.61 -17.76 -3.19
CA LEU A 107 -1.36 -18.45 -2.16
C LEU A 107 -2.34 -19.38 -2.88
N ALA A 108 -2.14 -20.70 -2.76
CA ALA A 108 -3.20 -21.65 -3.04
C ALA A 108 -4.39 -21.23 -2.16
N THR A 109 -5.52 -20.95 -2.77
CA THR A 109 -6.77 -20.60 -2.10
C THR A 109 -7.01 -21.64 -1.00
N GLN A 110 -6.83 -21.26 0.27
CA GLN A 110 -7.26 -22.10 1.37
C GLN A 110 -8.79 -22.08 1.34
N THR A 111 -9.36 -23.09 0.69
CA THR A 111 -10.76 -23.46 0.88
C THR A 111 -10.91 -23.72 2.38
N GLN A 112 -11.84 -23.00 3.03
CA GLN A 112 -12.21 -23.24 4.41
C GLN A 112 -12.46 -24.75 4.59
N GLN A 113 -11.67 -25.40 5.45
CA GLN A 113 -11.99 -26.75 5.91
C GLN A 113 -13.34 -26.66 6.65
N PRO A 114 -14.34 -27.50 6.32
CA PRO A 114 -15.56 -27.53 7.11
C PRO A 114 -15.23 -27.94 8.55
N ALA A 115 -15.92 -27.30 9.48
CA ALA A 115 -15.78 -27.53 10.91
C ALA A 115 -15.87 -29.03 11.25
N LYS A 116 -14.97 -29.50 12.11
CA LYS A 116 -15.05 -30.86 12.68
C LYS A 116 -16.41 -31.01 13.38
N GLU A 117 -17.21 -31.98 12.93
CA GLU A 117 -18.31 -32.51 13.71
C GLU A 117 -17.76 -33.14 14.99
N ILE A 118 -18.26 -32.66 16.13
CA ILE A 118 -18.04 -33.25 17.45
C ILE A 118 -19.03 -34.41 17.60
N GLY A 119 -18.49 -35.63 17.75
CA GLY A 119 -19.19 -36.79 18.30
C GLY A 119 -18.80 -37.01 19.75
#